data_AF-A0A0G3WID8-F1
#
_entry.id   AF-A0A0G3WID8-F1
#
_cell.length_a   1.000
_cell.length_b   1.000
_cell.length_c   1.000
_cell.angle_alpha   90.00
_cell.angle_beta   90.00
_cell.angle_gamma   90.00
#
_symmetry.space_group_name_H-M   'P 1'
#
loop_
_entity.id
_entity.type
_entity.pdbx_description
1 polymer ?
#
loop_
_entity_poly.entity_id
_entity_poly.type
_entity_poly.pdbx_seq_one_letter_code
_entity_poly.pdbx_strand_id
1 'polypeptide(L)'
;MRKILSFAAAALIAIAASSAAFAISGVGFSTQTARVSFTSAGDFIWDVSLVNANLSAATQITWTGVTPGITNWKNADQFVKVNSTMTDARAKIRIYSDNKNAAVPFKYTGPLTTNIGGLVGSSTTVQPPLPVGWSVQDTTSTQLVNPEAQTLGVYLLDRSNSDFDTAANKIYSYGFSSSGVRWGGDPTSDVGGSPSGIHYITISSKFTGASTPNTYGTNIIFQGLLE
;
A
#
# COMPACT_ATOMS: atom_id res chain seq x y z
N MET A 1 -1.43 -29.15 -73.58
CA MET A 1 -1.69 -28.19 -72.48
C MET A 1 -2.39 -28.90 -71.34
N ARG A 2 -1.71 -29.24 -70.24
CA ARG A 2 -2.34 -29.48 -68.93
C ARG A 2 -1.35 -29.03 -67.86
N LYS A 3 -1.73 -27.94 -67.17
CA LYS A 3 -0.97 -27.29 -66.09
C LYS A 3 -1.12 -28.15 -64.84
N ILE A 4 -0.01 -28.55 -64.22
CA ILE A 4 -0.01 -29.15 -62.88
C ILE A 4 0.21 -27.99 -61.91
N LEU A 5 -0.87 -27.58 -61.21
CA LEU A 5 -0.78 -26.64 -60.09
C LEU A 5 -0.32 -27.41 -58.86
N SER A 6 0.93 -27.20 -58.43
CA SER A 6 1.40 -27.61 -57.11
C SER A 6 0.91 -26.59 -56.08
N PHE A 7 -0.09 -26.94 -55.29
CA PHE A 7 -0.51 -26.17 -54.12
C PHE A 7 0.43 -26.49 -52.95
N ALA A 8 1.31 -25.55 -52.62
CA ALA A 8 2.09 -25.59 -51.39
C ALA A 8 1.17 -25.19 -50.22
N ALA A 9 0.79 -26.16 -49.40
CA ALA A 9 0.09 -25.91 -48.15
C ALA A 9 1.10 -25.39 -47.10
N ALA A 10 1.12 -24.08 -46.86
CA ALA A 10 1.86 -23.49 -45.75
C ALA A 10 1.13 -23.82 -44.45
N ALA A 11 1.71 -24.67 -43.62
CA ALA A 11 1.24 -24.95 -42.27
C ALA A 11 1.49 -23.72 -41.39
N LEU A 12 0.43 -22.97 -41.10
CA LEU A 12 0.44 -21.86 -40.15
C LEU A 12 0.53 -22.44 -38.73
N ILE A 13 1.71 -22.49 -38.15
CA ILE A 13 1.91 -22.85 -36.74
C ILE A 13 1.46 -21.66 -35.89
N ALA A 14 0.22 -21.69 -35.41
CA ALA A 14 -0.26 -20.75 -34.41
C ALA A 14 0.41 -21.08 -33.06
N ILE A 15 1.48 -20.37 -32.72
CA ILE A 15 2.04 -20.37 -31.37
C ILE A 15 1.04 -19.61 -30.50
N ALA A 16 0.12 -20.35 -29.87
CA ALA A 16 -0.68 -19.81 -28.79
C ALA A 16 0.27 -19.49 -27.63
N ALA A 17 0.74 -18.25 -27.56
CA ALA A 17 1.42 -17.75 -26.39
C ALA A 17 0.43 -17.81 -25.22
N SER A 18 0.57 -18.83 -24.37
CA SER A 18 -0.10 -18.87 -23.08
C SER A 18 0.37 -17.65 -22.30
N SER A 19 -0.44 -16.60 -22.27
CA SER A 19 -0.19 -15.44 -21.43
C SER A 19 -0.28 -15.91 -19.98
N ALA A 20 0.88 -16.14 -19.37
CA ALA A 20 0.97 -16.47 -17.97
C ALA A 20 0.30 -15.33 -17.17
N ALA A 21 -0.79 -15.66 -16.46
CA ALA A 21 -1.61 -14.66 -15.80
C ALA A 21 -0.80 -13.98 -14.68
N PHE A 22 -0.73 -12.65 -14.74
CA PHE A 22 -0.41 -11.83 -13.58
C PHE A 22 -1.69 -11.66 -12.77
N ALA A 23 -1.66 -12.04 -11.50
CA ALA A 23 -2.79 -11.86 -10.61
C ALA A 23 -2.31 -11.09 -9.38
N ILE A 24 -2.96 -9.97 -9.08
CA ILE A 24 -2.84 -9.34 -7.77
C ILE A 24 -3.93 -9.95 -6.91
N SER A 25 -3.56 -10.75 -5.91
CA SER A 25 -4.48 -11.11 -4.85
C SER A 25 -4.61 -9.89 -3.96
N GLY A 26 -5.82 -9.40 -3.76
CA GLY A 26 -6.03 -8.20 -2.98
C GLY A 26 -5.44 -8.34 -1.58
N VAL A 27 -4.90 -7.25 -1.06
CA VAL A 27 -4.41 -7.20 0.33
C VAL A 27 -5.62 -7.33 1.25
N GLY A 28 -5.66 -8.39 2.07
CA GLY A 28 -6.74 -8.60 3.02
C GLY A 28 -6.81 -7.46 4.02
N PHE A 29 -7.96 -6.79 4.08
CA PHE A 29 -8.19 -5.69 5.01
C PHE A 29 -9.21 -6.10 6.06
N SER A 30 -8.85 -6.01 7.34
CA SER A 30 -9.81 -6.13 8.44
C SER A 30 -10.10 -4.73 8.99
N THR A 31 -11.38 -4.39 9.15
CA THR A 31 -11.78 -3.19 9.90
C THR A 31 -11.14 -3.23 11.27
N GLN A 32 -10.48 -2.14 11.65
CA GLN A 32 -9.93 -1.97 12.98
C GLN A 32 -10.67 -0.84 13.67
N THR A 33 -11.12 -1.08 14.90
CA THR A 33 -11.69 -0.05 15.77
C THR A 33 -10.97 -0.14 17.09
N ALA A 34 -10.42 0.98 17.55
CA ALA A 34 -9.86 1.07 18.88
C ALA A 34 -10.36 2.34 19.58
N ARG A 35 -10.64 2.19 20.87
CA ARG A 35 -11.11 3.26 21.73
C ARG A 35 -10.31 3.26 23.02
N VAL A 36 -9.77 4.42 23.36
CA VAL A 36 -9.16 4.68 24.66
C VAL A 36 -9.71 6.03 25.16
N SER A 37 -10.25 6.02 26.37
CA SER A 37 -10.75 7.24 27.04
C SER A 37 -10.07 7.36 28.40
N PHE A 38 -9.57 8.55 28.73
CA PHE A 38 -8.92 8.83 30.00
C PHE A 38 -9.71 9.85 30.82
N THR A 39 -9.85 9.60 32.12
CA THR A 39 -10.30 10.61 33.06
C THR A 39 -9.21 11.69 33.14
N SER A 40 -9.42 12.84 32.50
CA SER A 40 -8.55 14.04 32.46
C SER A 40 -7.43 14.16 31.40
N ALA A 41 -7.24 13.19 30.50
CA ALA A 41 -6.21 13.32 29.44
C ALA A 41 -6.78 13.45 28.02
N GLY A 42 -8.10 13.38 27.86
CA GLY A 42 -8.78 13.40 26.56
C GLY A 42 -9.15 12.01 26.06
N ASP A 43 -9.64 11.97 24.82
CA ASP A 43 -10.10 10.80 24.11
C ASP A 43 -9.17 10.50 22.93
N PHE A 44 -8.96 9.20 22.70
CA PHE A 44 -8.36 8.69 21.49
C PHE A 44 -9.20 7.55 20.94
N ILE A 45 -10.02 7.88 19.95
CA ILE A 45 -10.95 6.96 19.28
C ILE A 45 -10.61 6.99 17.80
N TRP A 46 -10.49 5.81 17.19
CA TRP A 46 -10.31 5.72 15.74
C TRP A 46 -10.93 4.45 15.19
N ASP A 47 -11.46 4.58 13.99
CA ASP A 47 -11.92 3.48 13.14
C ASP A 47 -11.25 3.57 11.78
N VAL A 48 -10.95 2.41 11.21
CA VAL A 48 -10.42 2.29 9.87
C VAL A 48 -11.24 1.29 9.09
N SER A 49 -11.69 1.71 7.92
CA SER A 49 -12.42 0.90 6.97
C SER A 49 -11.81 1.04 5.58
N LEU A 50 -12.01 0.04 4.74
CA LEU A 50 -11.64 0.12 3.34
C LEU A 50 -12.88 0.44 2.50
N VAL A 51 -12.74 1.40 1.58
CA VAL A 51 -13.84 1.87 0.74
C VAL A 51 -13.41 1.98 -0.72
N ASN A 52 -14.34 1.74 -1.64
CA ASN A 52 -14.17 2.04 -3.05
C ASN A 52 -14.23 3.57 -3.28
N ALA A 53 -13.90 4.03 -4.49
CA ALA A 53 -13.98 5.45 -4.86
C ALA A 53 -15.39 6.07 -4.70
N ASN A 54 -16.45 5.26 -4.77
CA ASN A 54 -17.83 5.69 -4.51
C ASN A 54 -18.24 5.57 -3.02
N LEU A 55 -17.29 5.37 -2.12
CA LEU A 55 -17.45 5.21 -0.67
C LEU A 55 -18.24 3.95 -0.22
N SER A 56 -18.55 3.03 -1.14
CA SER A 56 -19.06 1.70 -0.76
C SER A 56 -17.96 0.88 -0.07
N ALA A 57 -18.36 -0.03 0.82
CA ALA A 57 -17.42 -0.90 1.53
C ALA A 57 -16.62 -1.78 0.56
N ALA A 58 -15.33 -1.96 0.86
CA ALA A 58 -14.44 -2.89 0.17
C ALA A 58 -13.75 -3.81 1.19
N THR A 59 -13.30 -4.98 0.71
CA THR A 59 -12.63 -5.99 1.56
C THR A 59 -11.16 -6.19 1.20
N GLN A 60 -10.72 -5.62 0.07
CA GLN A 60 -9.41 -5.82 -0.51
C GLN A 60 -8.92 -4.57 -1.24
N ILE A 61 -7.62 -4.30 -1.15
CA ILE A 61 -6.94 -3.30 -1.96
C ILE A 61 -6.46 -3.97 -3.25
N THR A 62 -6.85 -3.41 -4.40
CA THR A 62 -6.49 -3.89 -5.73
C THR A 62 -5.85 -2.80 -6.58
N TRP A 63 -5.14 -3.22 -7.63
CA TRP A 63 -4.63 -2.33 -8.68
C TRP A 63 -5.03 -2.88 -10.04
N THR A 64 -6.04 -2.29 -10.67
CA THR A 64 -6.45 -2.65 -12.03
C THR A 64 -5.51 -2.04 -13.08
N GLY A 65 -5.47 -2.57 -14.30
CA GLY A 65 -4.73 -1.95 -15.43
C GLY A 65 -3.22 -1.75 -15.18
N VAL A 66 -2.59 -2.67 -14.44
CA VAL A 66 -1.14 -2.73 -14.24
C VAL A 66 -0.52 -3.65 -15.29
N THR A 67 0.57 -3.20 -15.91
CA THR A 67 1.42 -4.03 -16.75
C THR A 67 2.75 -4.30 -16.01
N PRO A 68 3.00 -5.54 -15.55
CA PRO A 68 4.21 -5.90 -14.82
C PRO A 68 5.48 -5.53 -15.58
N GLY A 69 6.48 -4.98 -14.87
CA GLY A 69 7.74 -4.54 -15.47
C GLY A 69 7.67 -3.19 -16.19
N ILE A 70 6.46 -2.64 -16.42
CA ILE A 70 6.26 -1.42 -17.21
C ILE A 70 5.58 -0.31 -16.39
N THR A 71 4.48 -0.60 -15.72
CA THR A 71 3.76 0.39 -14.93
C THR A 71 4.67 0.90 -13.81
N ASN A 72 4.89 2.22 -13.76
CA ASN A 72 5.61 2.87 -12.68
C ASN A 72 4.73 2.88 -11.41
N TRP A 73 4.43 4.06 -10.85
CA TRP A 73 3.51 4.18 -9.74
C TRP A 73 2.06 4.13 -10.20
N LYS A 74 1.22 3.43 -9.43
CA LYS A 74 -0.23 3.44 -9.60
C LYS A 74 -0.92 3.44 -8.24
N ASN A 75 -1.91 4.32 -8.08
CA ASN A 75 -2.82 4.29 -6.93
C ASN A 75 -3.65 3.00 -6.97
N ALA A 76 -3.98 2.49 -5.79
CA ALA A 76 -4.97 1.44 -5.64
C ALA A 76 -6.36 1.92 -6.07
N ASP A 77 -7.25 0.97 -6.39
CA ASP A 77 -8.63 1.27 -6.77
C ASP A 77 -9.51 1.64 -5.55
N GLN A 78 -9.01 1.39 -4.33
CA GLN A 78 -9.67 1.66 -3.05
C GLN A 78 -8.89 2.70 -2.21
N PHE A 79 -9.59 3.25 -1.23
CA PHE A 79 -9.07 4.16 -0.22
C PHE A 79 -9.25 3.54 1.17
N VAL A 80 -8.32 3.84 2.07
CA VAL A 80 -8.51 3.54 3.48
C VAL A 80 -9.13 4.76 4.15
N LYS A 81 -10.36 4.63 4.62
CA LYS A 81 -11.06 5.68 5.37
C LYS A 81 -10.70 5.55 6.84
N VAL A 82 -10.15 6.61 7.41
CA VAL A 82 -9.89 6.76 8.84
C VAL A 82 -10.89 7.77 9.39
N ASN A 83 -11.66 7.39 10.40
CA ASN A 83 -12.46 8.32 11.17
C ASN A 83 -11.96 8.33 12.61
N SER A 84 -11.65 9.52 13.13
CA SER A 84 -10.92 9.63 14.38
C SER A 84 -11.38 10.81 15.23
N THR A 85 -11.23 10.64 16.54
CA THR A 85 -11.36 11.68 17.56
C THR A 85 -10.11 11.61 18.42
N MET A 86 -9.25 12.61 18.28
CA MET A 86 -7.94 12.70 18.92
C MET A 86 -7.88 14.01 19.72
N THR A 87 -8.22 13.93 21.01
CA THR A 87 -8.09 15.06 21.94
C THR A 87 -6.98 14.86 22.98
N ASP A 88 -6.47 13.63 23.15
CA ASP A 88 -5.23 13.39 23.91
C ASP A 88 -4.00 13.84 23.11
N ALA A 89 -3.17 14.70 23.72
CA ALA A 89 -1.96 15.26 23.11
C ALA A 89 -0.89 14.21 22.76
N ARG A 90 -0.99 13.00 23.29
CA ARG A 90 -0.03 11.89 23.06
C ARG A 90 -0.49 10.92 21.99
N ALA A 91 -1.71 11.06 21.50
CA ALA A 91 -2.32 10.14 20.57
C ALA A 91 -1.66 10.21 19.18
N LYS A 92 -1.39 9.04 18.59
CA LYS A 92 -0.82 8.88 17.25
C LYS A 92 -1.40 7.65 16.56
N ILE A 93 -1.48 7.66 15.23
CA ILE A 93 -1.79 6.47 14.42
C ILE A 93 -0.60 6.19 13.49
N ARG A 94 0.00 5.00 13.63
CA ARG A 94 1.04 4.47 12.75
C ARG A 94 0.46 3.62 11.63
N ILE A 95 1.12 3.65 10.48
CA ILE A 95 0.82 2.90 9.27
C ILE A 95 2.10 2.20 8.83
N TYR A 96 2.07 0.86 8.75
CA TYR A 96 3.25 0.06 8.41
C TYR A 96 2.88 -1.32 7.86
N SER A 97 3.89 -2.09 7.48
CA SER A 97 3.77 -3.51 7.13
C SER A 97 4.57 -4.40 8.08
N ASP A 98 4.25 -5.69 8.11
CA ASP A 98 4.93 -6.68 8.94
C ASP A 98 5.24 -7.94 8.11
N ASN A 99 5.96 -7.74 7.01
CA ASN A 99 6.24 -8.74 6.00
C ASN A 99 7.16 -9.87 6.49
N LYS A 100 7.84 -9.75 7.65
CA LYS A 100 8.57 -10.88 8.27
C LYS A 100 7.70 -11.79 9.12
N ASN A 101 6.49 -11.36 9.48
CA ASN A 101 5.66 -12.14 10.36
C ASN A 101 5.24 -13.46 9.71
N ALA A 102 5.54 -14.58 10.37
CA ALA A 102 5.32 -15.91 9.81
C ALA A 102 3.85 -16.23 9.51
N ALA A 103 2.91 -15.52 10.16
CA ALA A 103 1.47 -15.70 10.00
C ALA A 103 0.89 -14.96 8.78
N VAL A 104 1.65 -14.08 8.11
CA VAL A 104 1.13 -13.36 6.95
C VAL A 104 1.27 -14.20 5.67
N PRO A 105 0.28 -14.18 4.77
CA PRO A 105 0.31 -15.01 3.55
C PRO A 105 1.42 -14.58 2.57
N PHE A 106 1.70 -13.28 2.48
CA PHE A 106 2.76 -12.71 1.65
C PHE A 106 3.93 -12.27 2.51
N LYS A 107 4.80 -13.23 2.85
CA LYS A 107 5.94 -13.00 3.75
C LYS A 107 7.26 -12.89 3.00
N TYR A 108 8.10 -11.96 3.42
CA TYR A 108 9.44 -11.75 2.92
C TYR A 108 10.45 -12.62 3.68
N THR A 109 11.20 -13.48 2.99
CA THR A 109 12.18 -14.41 3.58
C THR A 109 13.63 -14.02 3.29
N GLY A 110 13.89 -12.95 2.55
CA GLY A 110 15.25 -12.48 2.23
C GLY A 110 15.94 -11.69 3.35
N PRO A 111 17.15 -11.14 3.12
CA PRO A 111 17.90 -10.38 4.13
C PRO A 111 17.31 -8.98 4.41
N LEU A 112 17.54 -8.44 5.62
CA LEU A 112 17.10 -7.10 6.02
C LEU A 112 18.14 -6.01 5.67
N THR A 113 18.53 -5.93 4.40
CA THR A 113 19.53 -4.94 3.92
C THR A 113 18.91 -3.66 3.39
N THR A 114 17.60 -3.63 3.18
CA THR A 114 16.84 -2.48 2.65
C THR A 114 15.48 -2.40 3.33
N ASN A 115 14.74 -1.29 3.15
CA ASN A 115 13.33 -1.25 3.54
C ASN A 115 12.56 -2.37 2.81
N ILE A 116 11.88 -3.24 3.56
CA ILE A 116 11.07 -4.34 3.02
C ILE A 116 9.57 -4.03 3.10
N GLY A 117 9.19 -2.78 3.37
CA GLY A 117 7.81 -2.33 3.35
C GLY A 117 7.32 -2.23 1.90
N GLY A 118 6.35 -3.07 1.55
CA GLY A 118 5.91 -3.18 0.17
C GLY A 118 5.19 -4.49 -0.15
N LEU A 119 4.85 -4.69 -1.43
CA LEU A 119 4.18 -5.90 -1.90
C LEU A 119 5.21 -7.02 -2.12
N VAL A 120 5.08 -8.10 -1.36
CA VAL A 120 5.92 -9.29 -1.48
C VAL A 120 5.31 -10.24 -2.51
N GLY A 121 6.13 -10.74 -3.43
CA GLY A 121 5.72 -11.77 -4.38
C GLY A 121 5.66 -13.16 -3.74
N SER A 122 4.56 -13.87 -3.95
CA SER A 122 4.30 -15.22 -3.44
C SER A 122 5.32 -16.26 -3.91
N SER A 123 5.87 -16.11 -5.13
CA SER A 123 6.91 -17.00 -5.67
C SER A 123 8.32 -16.43 -5.56
N THR A 124 8.46 -15.17 -5.14
CA THR A 124 9.74 -14.43 -5.09
C THR A 124 9.97 -13.84 -3.70
N THR A 125 9.77 -14.63 -2.66
CA THR A 125 9.76 -14.17 -1.26
C THR A 125 11.12 -13.64 -0.76
N VAL A 126 12.21 -13.91 -1.48
CA VAL A 126 13.56 -13.39 -1.16
C VAL A 126 13.91 -12.11 -1.91
N GLN A 127 13.17 -11.76 -2.97
CA GLN A 127 13.41 -10.56 -3.76
C GLN A 127 12.87 -9.32 -3.06
N PRO A 128 13.52 -8.15 -3.19
CA PRO A 128 13.01 -6.91 -2.62
C PRO A 128 11.52 -6.70 -2.96
N PRO A 129 10.67 -6.38 -1.97
CA PRO A 129 9.25 -6.13 -2.22
C PRO A 129 9.04 -4.95 -3.18
N LEU A 130 7.92 -4.96 -3.90
CA LEU A 130 7.52 -3.82 -4.72
C LEU A 130 7.21 -2.63 -3.79
N PRO A 131 7.85 -1.45 -3.99
CA PRO A 131 7.64 -0.31 -3.12
C PRO A 131 6.18 0.11 -3.07
N VAL A 132 5.68 0.31 -1.85
CA VAL A 132 4.35 0.88 -1.58
C VAL A 132 4.52 2.28 -1.00
N GLY A 133 3.68 3.20 -1.42
CA GLY A 133 3.63 4.58 -0.96
C GLY A 133 2.23 4.92 -0.47
N TRP A 134 2.13 5.84 0.49
CA TRP A 134 0.84 6.29 1.01
C TRP A 134 0.83 7.78 1.34
N SER A 135 -0.35 8.38 1.35
CA SER A 135 -0.61 9.78 1.69
C SER A 135 -2.00 9.93 2.31
N VAL A 136 -2.15 10.81 3.31
CA VAL A 136 -3.44 11.15 3.91
C VAL A 136 -4.04 12.36 3.20
N GLN A 137 -5.36 12.37 3.03
CA GLN A 137 -6.13 13.37 2.30
C GLN A 137 -7.47 13.58 2.97
N ASP A 138 -8.06 14.78 2.85
CA ASP A 138 -9.40 15.07 3.38
C ASP A 138 -10.53 14.57 2.48
N THR A 139 -10.20 14.24 1.24
CA THR A 139 -11.14 13.75 0.24
C THR A 139 -10.53 12.54 -0.47
N THR A 140 -11.35 11.78 -1.18
CA THR A 140 -10.88 10.74 -2.10
C THR A 140 -10.23 11.42 -3.32
N SER A 141 -8.93 11.74 -3.25
CA SER A 141 -8.21 12.30 -4.40
C SER A 141 -7.75 11.19 -5.34
N THR A 142 -7.82 11.46 -6.63
CA THR A 142 -7.23 10.63 -7.68
C THR A 142 -5.78 10.98 -7.97
N GLN A 143 -5.22 11.99 -7.28
CA GLN A 143 -3.84 12.39 -7.47
C GLN A 143 -2.89 11.24 -7.13
N LEU A 144 -1.95 10.98 -8.04
CA LEU A 144 -0.99 9.90 -7.89
C LEU A 144 -0.12 10.12 -6.66
N VAL A 145 -0.10 9.15 -5.76
CA VAL A 145 0.86 9.09 -4.65
C VAL A 145 2.16 8.52 -5.21
N ASN A 146 3.24 9.29 -5.10
CA ASN A 146 4.55 8.90 -5.57
C ASN A 146 5.63 9.44 -4.62
N PRO A 147 6.10 8.62 -3.67
CA PRO A 147 7.16 8.98 -2.74
C PRO A 147 8.48 9.41 -3.41
N GLU A 148 8.74 9.01 -4.66
CA GLU A 148 9.95 9.43 -5.40
C GLU A 148 9.87 10.89 -5.87
N ALA A 149 8.66 11.41 -6.07
CA ALA A 149 8.45 12.79 -6.49
C ALA A 149 8.46 13.78 -5.30
N GLN A 150 8.50 13.28 -4.07
CA GLN A 150 8.58 14.01 -2.78
C GLN A 150 7.50 15.07 -2.53
N THR A 151 6.57 15.29 -3.45
CA THR A 151 5.47 16.25 -3.30
C THR A 151 4.28 15.64 -2.59
N LEU A 152 4.05 14.33 -2.77
CA LEU A 152 2.92 13.61 -2.18
C LEU A 152 3.27 12.15 -1.89
N GLY A 153 3.38 11.87 -0.60
CA GLY A 153 3.43 10.53 -0.06
C GLY A 153 4.78 10.12 0.49
N VAL A 154 4.73 9.09 1.30
CA VAL A 154 5.89 8.50 1.97
C VAL A 154 5.92 7.01 1.68
N TYR A 155 7.11 6.41 1.70
CA TYR A 155 7.25 4.97 1.57
C TYR A 155 6.61 4.25 2.76
N LEU A 156 5.91 3.15 2.49
CA LEU A 156 5.49 2.23 3.52
C LEU A 156 6.74 1.62 4.17
N LEU A 157 6.80 1.68 5.49
CA LEU A 157 7.85 1.04 6.26
C LEU A 157 7.41 -0.34 6.73
N ASP A 158 8.37 -1.21 6.98
CA ASP A 158 8.14 -2.50 7.63
C ASP A 158 8.63 -2.46 9.07
N ARG A 159 7.85 -3.05 9.98
CA ARG A 159 8.16 -3.15 11.41
C ARG A 159 9.48 -3.86 11.68
N SER A 160 9.91 -4.73 10.78
CA SER A 160 11.13 -5.52 10.91
C SER A 160 12.39 -4.77 10.52
N ASN A 161 12.26 -3.58 9.91
CA ASN A 161 13.43 -2.77 9.60
C ASN A 161 14.09 -2.31 10.91
N SER A 162 15.41 -2.42 11.00
CA SER A 162 16.16 -2.08 12.23
C SER A 162 15.99 -0.62 12.66
N ASP A 163 15.65 0.25 11.71
CA ASP A 163 15.49 1.68 11.90
C ASP A 163 14.02 2.10 12.06
N PHE A 164 13.06 1.15 12.07
CA PHE A 164 11.61 1.43 12.13
C PHE A 164 11.20 2.37 13.27
N ASP A 165 11.76 2.15 14.47
CA ASP A 165 11.44 2.93 15.67
C ASP A 165 12.41 4.09 15.93
N THR A 166 13.28 4.44 14.98
CA THR A 166 14.14 5.64 15.11
C THR A 166 13.32 6.91 14.96
N ALA A 167 13.75 8.00 15.61
CA ALA A 167 13.04 9.29 15.53
C ALA A 167 12.82 9.76 14.08
N ALA A 168 13.81 9.55 13.21
CA ALA A 168 13.72 9.88 11.79
C ALA A 168 12.65 9.06 11.06
N ASN A 169 12.57 7.76 11.33
CA ASN A 169 11.64 6.88 10.60
C ASN A 169 10.23 6.81 11.16
N LYS A 170 10.08 7.02 12.47
CA LYS A 170 8.76 7.13 13.12
C LYS A 170 7.87 8.14 12.39
N ILE A 171 8.46 9.27 11.96
CA ILE A 171 7.81 10.34 11.20
C ILE A 171 7.17 9.83 9.90
N TYR A 172 7.82 8.91 9.19
CA TYR A 172 7.29 8.32 7.95
C TYR A 172 6.26 7.20 8.18
N SER A 173 6.11 6.74 9.43
CA SER A 173 5.05 5.80 9.80
C SER A 173 3.80 6.49 10.37
N TYR A 174 3.90 7.76 10.81
CA TYR A 174 2.77 8.47 11.44
C TYR A 174 1.88 9.17 10.41
N GLY A 175 0.64 8.70 10.26
CA GLY A 175 -0.39 9.41 9.47
C GLY A 175 -1.10 10.52 10.26
N PHE A 176 -1.23 10.32 11.58
CA PHE A 176 -2.01 11.18 12.46
C PHE A 176 -1.30 11.37 13.80
N SER A 177 -1.36 12.58 14.34
CA SER A 177 -0.91 12.92 15.68
C SER A 177 -1.81 14.01 16.25
N SER A 178 -1.81 14.22 17.57
CA SER A 178 -2.49 15.37 18.18
C SER A 178 -2.11 16.75 17.60
N SER A 179 -0.92 16.85 17.00
CA SER A 179 -0.41 18.08 16.38
C SER A 179 -0.95 18.31 14.96
N GLY A 180 -1.64 17.33 14.38
CA GLY A 180 -2.21 17.40 13.04
C GLY A 180 -2.10 16.11 12.24
N VAL A 181 -2.59 16.19 11.01
CA VAL A 181 -2.50 15.12 10.01
C VAL A 181 -1.23 15.29 9.21
N ARG A 182 -0.60 14.15 8.87
CA ARG A 182 0.48 14.12 7.89
C ARG A 182 -0.11 13.87 6.51
N TRP A 183 -0.19 14.92 5.70
CA TRP A 183 -0.77 14.85 4.34
C TRP A 183 0.08 14.00 3.37
N GLY A 184 1.33 13.72 3.75
CA GLY A 184 2.34 13.06 2.91
C GLY A 184 3.23 14.09 2.24
N GLY A 185 4.50 13.73 2.00
CA GLY A 185 5.53 14.67 1.53
C GLY A 185 6.69 14.78 2.53
N ASP A 186 7.33 15.95 2.59
CA ASP A 186 8.56 16.18 3.35
C ASP A 186 8.36 15.83 4.85
N PRO A 187 9.20 14.96 5.43
CA PRO A 187 9.13 14.57 6.84
C PRO A 187 9.09 15.77 7.82
N THR A 188 9.65 16.92 7.42
CA THR A 188 9.92 18.07 8.28
C THR A 188 8.84 19.16 8.29
N SER A 189 7.93 19.21 7.32
CA SER A 189 6.99 20.35 7.17
C SER A 189 5.50 19.98 7.12
N ASP A 190 5.15 18.74 6.79
CA ASP A 190 3.78 18.44 6.32
C ASP A 190 2.81 18.01 7.42
N VAL A 191 2.86 18.68 8.58
CA VAL A 191 1.91 18.48 9.67
C VAL A 191 0.94 19.67 9.71
N GLY A 192 -0.35 19.41 9.48
CA GLY A 192 -1.37 20.44 9.53
C GLY A 192 -2.79 19.89 9.56
N GLY A 193 -3.77 20.78 9.73
CA GLY A 193 -5.20 20.45 9.81
C GLY A 193 -5.60 19.69 11.08
N SER A 194 -6.88 19.36 11.18
CA SER A 194 -7.44 18.68 12.35
C SER A 194 -7.11 17.19 12.30
N PRO A 195 -6.48 16.61 13.35
CA PRO A 195 -6.28 15.17 13.43
C PRO A 195 -7.54 14.41 13.83
N SER A 196 -8.63 15.12 14.14
CA SER A 196 -9.96 14.55 14.34
C SER A 196 -10.82 14.82 13.11
N GLY A 197 -11.62 13.83 12.73
CA GLY A 197 -12.48 13.89 11.56
C GLY A 197 -12.34 12.65 10.68
N ILE A 198 -12.87 12.76 9.46
CA ILE A 198 -12.77 11.73 8.43
C ILE A 198 -11.65 12.12 7.48
N HIS A 199 -10.70 11.22 7.32
CA HIS A 199 -9.62 11.33 6.34
C HIS A 199 -9.53 10.05 5.51
N TYR A 200 -8.91 10.16 4.35
CA TYR A 200 -8.70 9.09 3.40
C TYR A 200 -7.22 8.90 3.17
N ILE A 201 -6.79 7.65 3.12
CA ILE A 201 -5.41 7.30 2.80
C ILE A 201 -5.42 6.65 1.44
N THR A 202 -4.69 7.28 0.53
CA THR A 202 -4.44 6.76 -0.81
C THR A 202 -3.18 5.92 -0.76
N ILE A 203 -3.28 4.66 -1.18
CA ILE A 203 -2.16 3.73 -1.29
C ILE A 203 -1.75 3.64 -2.76
N SER A 204 -0.45 3.58 -3.02
CA SER A 204 0.12 3.41 -4.35
C SER A 204 1.23 2.37 -4.33
N SER A 205 1.52 1.76 -5.48
CA SER A 205 2.64 0.83 -5.60
C SER A 205 3.37 1.03 -6.92
N LYS A 206 4.67 0.73 -6.92
CA LYS A 206 5.52 0.73 -8.12
C LYS A 206 5.61 -0.68 -8.73
N PHE A 207 5.29 -0.83 -10.01
CA PHE A 207 5.21 -2.15 -10.65
C PHE A 207 6.32 -2.44 -11.69
N THR A 208 7.32 -1.56 -11.82
CA THR A 208 8.47 -1.79 -12.72
C THR A 208 9.34 -2.97 -12.30
N GLY A 209 9.31 -3.35 -11.02
CA GLY A 209 10.01 -4.55 -10.51
C GLY A 209 9.16 -5.83 -10.53
N ALA A 210 7.92 -5.76 -11.01
CA ALA A 210 7.02 -6.91 -11.00
C ALA A 210 7.35 -7.90 -12.12
N SER A 211 7.27 -9.20 -11.83
CA SER A 211 7.51 -10.29 -12.77
C SER A 211 6.24 -11.11 -12.98
N THR A 212 6.18 -11.84 -14.10
CA THR A 212 5.10 -12.80 -14.40
C THR A 212 5.66 -14.20 -14.70
N PRO A 213 4.95 -15.27 -14.32
CA PRO A 213 3.78 -15.29 -13.43
C PRO A 213 4.19 -15.06 -11.97
N ASN A 214 3.47 -14.18 -11.27
CA ASN A 214 3.61 -13.98 -9.83
C ASN A 214 2.36 -13.27 -9.28
N THR A 215 2.16 -13.42 -7.98
CA THR A 215 1.13 -12.73 -7.22
C THR A 215 1.76 -11.99 -6.08
N TYR A 216 1.39 -10.72 -5.92
CA TYR A 216 1.97 -9.82 -4.94
C TYR A 216 0.94 -9.42 -3.89
N GLY A 217 1.37 -9.26 -2.65
CA GLY A 217 0.54 -8.78 -1.54
C GLY A 217 1.37 -8.36 -0.33
N THR A 218 0.73 -7.77 0.66
CA THR A 218 1.33 -7.37 1.94
C THR A 218 0.22 -7.25 2.98
N ASN A 219 0.56 -7.02 4.24
CA ASN A 219 -0.40 -6.59 5.25
C ASN A 219 -0.10 -5.14 5.61
N ILE A 220 -1.10 -4.26 5.47
CA ILE A 220 -1.01 -2.87 5.93
C ILE A 220 -1.67 -2.80 7.30
N ILE A 221 -0.91 -2.40 8.30
CA ILE A 221 -1.30 -2.35 9.71
C ILE A 221 -1.48 -0.88 10.12
N PHE A 222 -2.61 -0.62 10.74
CA PHE A 222 -2.93 0.64 11.41
C PHE A 222 -2.83 0.40 12.91
N GLN A 223 -2.02 1.20 13.60
CA GLN A 223 -1.80 1.05 15.04
C GLN A 223 -1.97 2.39 15.75
N GLY A 224 -2.97 2.47 16.62
CA GLY A 224 -3.10 3.57 17.57
C GLY A 224 -2.07 3.45 18.69
N LEU A 225 -1.43 4.57 19.03
CA LEU A 225 -0.44 4.69 20.09
C LEU A 225 -0.73 5.89 20.98
N LEU A 226 -0.25 5.80 22.22
CA LEU A 226 -0.17 6.88 23.18
C LEU A 226 1.27 6.94 23.65
N GLU A 227 2.00 7.99 23.26
CA GLU A 227 3.42 8.20 23.60
C GLU A 227 3.60 9.43 24.48
#